data_AF-A0A2V2RPJ3-F1
#
_entry.id   AF-A0A2V2RPJ3-F1
#
_cell.length_a   1.000
_cell.length_b   1.000
_cell.length_c   1.000
_cell.angle_alpha   90.00
_cell.angle_beta   90.00
_cell.angle_gamma   90.00
#
_symmetry.space_group_name_H-M   'P 1'
#
loop_
_entity.id
_entity.type
_entity.pdbx_description
1 polymer ?
#
loop_
_entity_poly.entity_id
_entity_poly.type
_entity_poly.pdbx_seq_one_letter_code
_entity_poly.pdbx_strand_id
1 'polypeptide(L)'
;MSCPDCRGSITPESQTCPHCHVPIVRRYCPGCSRLVPDQTNFCPYCQTPAYVKRRTFKTYLKVAVFIAPILFAPKLVQFYLDHQTMEHNQIVTHTRQPAKPVAHQALKITTEQTSSHQAGTPNAPESSASNSVEALLASNVPQDWMSWGSRLKEGRRLSTLGSDLMKQGRYQEAIPILQSAVDTFPPDTSDLSYGESLYQLGNALRRNGEPERAIPVLKSAMRFAWIQNKVTRELRMASYAVAQVRAASNE
;
A
#
# COMPACT_ATOMS: atom_id res chain seq x y z
N MET A 1 0.05 -7.55 -22.24
CA MET A 1 -0.67 -6.37 -21.71
C MET A 1 0.35 -5.28 -21.38
N SER A 2 -0.05 -4.02 -21.28
CA SER A 2 0.88 -2.91 -20.99
C SER A 2 0.65 -2.33 -19.60
N CYS A 3 1.73 -2.01 -18.89
CA CYS A 3 1.68 -1.33 -17.59
C CYS A 3 1.06 0.07 -17.78
N PRO A 4 0.09 0.50 -16.96
CA PRO A 4 -0.51 1.82 -17.12
C PRO A 4 0.46 2.97 -16.85
N ASP A 5 1.47 2.76 -15.99
CA ASP A 5 2.40 3.82 -15.59
C ASP A 5 3.58 3.98 -16.56
N CYS A 6 4.17 2.87 -17.02
CA CYS A 6 5.34 2.91 -17.91
C CYS A 6 5.08 2.39 -19.32
N ARG A 7 3.84 1.96 -19.63
CA ARG A 7 3.43 1.31 -20.90
C ARG A 7 4.15 0.01 -21.24
N GLY A 8 4.97 -0.47 -20.32
CA GLY A 8 5.79 -1.62 -20.56
C GLY A 8 5.06 -2.95 -20.65
N SER A 9 5.60 -3.88 -21.43
CA SER A 9 5.05 -5.22 -21.57
C SER A 9 5.01 -5.94 -20.22
N ILE A 10 3.82 -6.31 -19.79
CA ILE A 10 3.60 -7.09 -18.57
C ILE A 10 2.94 -8.42 -18.93
N THR A 11 3.30 -9.45 -18.19
CA THR A 11 2.63 -10.76 -18.25
C THR A 11 1.36 -10.75 -17.38
N PRO A 12 0.42 -11.67 -17.59
CA PRO A 12 -0.76 -11.76 -16.72
C PRO A 12 -0.44 -12.10 -15.25
N GLU A 13 0.70 -12.74 -14.98
CA GLU A 13 1.09 -13.27 -13.67
C GLU A 13 1.94 -12.29 -12.86
N SER A 14 2.51 -11.25 -13.48
CA SER A 14 3.46 -10.35 -12.81
C SER A 14 2.78 -9.55 -11.70
N GLN A 15 3.06 -9.82 -10.43
CA GLN A 15 2.51 -9.07 -9.29
C GLN A 15 3.11 -7.66 -9.19
N THR A 16 4.31 -7.49 -9.73
CA THR A 16 5.03 -6.24 -9.83
C THR A 16 5.46 -6.06 -11.28
N CYS A 17 5.38 -4.83 -11.80
CA CYS A 17 5.83 -4.57 -13.16
C CYS A 17 7.36 -4.77 -13.23
N PRO A 18 7.88 -5.64 -14.13
CA PRO A 18 9.32 -5.93 -14.24
C PRO A 18 10.14 -4.74 -14.76
N HIS A 19 9.49 -3.60 -14.95
CA HIS A 19 10.03 -2.48 -15.69
C HIS A 19 10.01 -1.18 -14.91
N CYS A 20 8.89 -0.85 -14.26
CA CYS A 20 8.79 0.32 -13.38
C CYS A 20 8.72 -0.06 -11.89
N HIS A 21 8.73 -1.35 -11.58
CA HIS A 21 8.62 -1.90 -10.23
C HIS A 21 7.37 -1.45 -9.45
N VAL A 22 6.38 -0.87 -10.13
CA VAL A 22 5.09 -0.52 -9.53
C VAL A 22 4.29 -1.82 -9.34
N PRO A 23 3.68 -2.03 -8.15
CA PRO A 23 2.81 -3.18 -7.92
C PRO A 23 1.61 -3.14 -8.86
N ILE A 24 1.36 -4.24 -9.57
CA ILE A 24 0.25 -4.36 -10.51
C ILE A 24 -0.96 -4.86 -9.75
N VAL A 25 -1.79 -3.92 -9.28
CA VAL A 25 -3.07 -4.25 -8.65
C VAL A 25 -4.07 -4.69 -9.72
N ARG A 26 -4.40 -5.99 -9.72
CA ARG A 26 -5.40 -6.59 -10.61
C ARG A 26 -6.65 -6.94 -9.83
N ARG A 27 -7.81 -6.86 -10.50
CA ARG A 27 -9.10 -7.31 -9.96
C ARG A 27 -9.79 -8.22 -10.97
N TYR A 28 -10.61 -9.13 -10.48
CA TYR A 28 -11.50 -9.90 -11.35
C TYR A 28 -12.67 -9.01 -11.83
N CYS A 29 -12.93 -9.01 -13.13
CA CYS A 29 -14.07 -8.32 -13.70
C CYS A 29 -15.38 -8.94 -13.21
N PRO A 30 -16.37 -8.16 -12.72
CA PRO A 30 -17.64 -8.71 -12.25
C PRO A 30 -18.54 -9.26 -13.35
N GLY A 31 -18.34 -8.86 -14.61
CA GLY A 31 -19.16 -9.32 -15.74
C GLY A 31 -18.67 -10.64 -16.35
N CYS A 32 -17.36 -10.76 -16.57
CA CYS A 32 -16.78 -11.91 -17.28
C CYS A 32 -15.75 -12.71 -16.48
N SER A 33 -15.52 -12.37 -15.20
CA SER A 33 -14.58 -13.05 -14.30
C SER A 33 -13.14 -13.14 -14.79
N ARG A 34 -12.76 -12.35 -15.81
CA ARG A 34 -11.37 -12.25 -16.28
C ARG A 34 -10.59 -11.27 -15.43
N LEU A 35 -9.30 -11.54 -15.27
CA LEU A 35 -8.38 -10.67 -14.56
C LEU A 35 -8.13 -9.40 -15.38
N VAL A 36 -8.39 -8.23 -14.79
CA VAL A 36 -8.25 -6.91 -15.45
C VAL A 36 -7.48 -5.93 -14.55
N PRO A 37 -6.78 -4.94 -15.12
CA PRO A 37 -6.11 -3.89 -14.33
C PRO A 37 -7.12 -3.02 -13.57
N ASP A 38 -6.83 -2.66 -12.31
CA ASP A 38 -7.76 -1.87 -11.47
C ASP A 38 -8.03 -0.45 -12.03
N GLN A 39 -7.08 0.10 -12.80
CA GLN A 39 -7.19 1.45 -13.39
C GLN A 39 -8.13 1.54 -14.60
N THR A 40 -8.62 0.41 -15.13
CA THR A 40 -9.56 0.42 -16.27
C THR A 40 -10.95 0.87 -15.83
N ASN A 41 -11.55 1.83 -16.55
CA ASN A 41 -12.94 2.26 -16.34
C ASN A 41 -13.96 1.26 -16.90
N PHE A 42 -13.59 0.57 -17.98
CA PHE A 42 -14.40 -0.46 -18.64
C PHE A 42 -13.58 -1.72 -18.83
N CYS A 43 -14.20 -2.89 -18.65
CA CYS A 43 -13.55 -4.16 -18.95
C CYS A 43 -13.26 -4.27 -20.45
N PRO A 44 -12.02 -4.53 -20.88
CA PRO A 44 -11.69 -4.65 -22.31
C PRO A 44 -12.32 -5.89 -22.97
N TYR A 45 -12.78 -6.87 -22.19
CA TYR A 45 -13.33 -8.12 -22.71
C TYR A 45 -14.86 -8.13 -22.82
N CYS A 46 -15.55 -7.53 -21.86
CA CYS A 46 -17.01 -7.59 -21.77
C CYS A 46 -17.65 -6.21 -21.56
N GLN A 47 -16.84 -5.15 -21.59
CA GLN A 47 -17.26 -3.75 -21.45
C GLN A 47 -18.00 -3.40 -20.14
N THR A 48 -18.05 -4.33 -19.18
CA THR A 48 -18.66 -4.08 -17.87
C THR A 48 -17.90 -2.96 -17.15
N PRO A 49 -18.61 -1.92 -16.65
CA PRO A 49 -17.96 -0.80 -16.00
C PRO A 49 -17.38 -1.17 -14.63
N ALA A 50 -16.24 -0.57 -14.31
CA ALA A 50 -15.44 -0.81 -13.11
C ALA A 50 -16.17 -0.59 -11.78
N TYR A 51 -17.13 0.34 -11.76
CA TYR A 51 -17.76 0.81 -10.53
C TYR A 51 -18.85 -0.14 -9.98
N VAL A 52 -19.28 -1.13 -10.77
CA VAL A 52 -20.49 -1.94 -10.49
C VAL A 52 -20.38 -2.79 -9.22
N LYS A 53 -19.16 -3.12 -8.73
CA LYS A 53 -18.96 -3.89 -7.49
C LYS A 53 -18.36 -3.11 -6.30
N ARG A 54 -17.88 -1.86 -6.48
CA ARG A 54 -17.31 -1.06 -5.36
C ARG A 54 -18.37 -0.68 -4.30
N ARG A 55 -19.66 -0.68 -4.67
CA ARG A 55 -20.77 -0.37 -3.75
C ARG A 55 -21.13 -1.54 -2.84
N THR A 56 -21.14 -2.78 -3.33
CA THR A 56 -21.61 -3.93 -2.55
C THR A 56 -20.64 -4.31 -1.44
N PHE A 57 -19.32 -4.32 -1.68
CA PHE A 57 -18.33 -4.67 -0.64
C PHE A 57 -18.36 -3.69 0.55
N LYS A 58 -18.47 -2.37 0.30
CA LYS A 58 -18.61 -1.36 1.36
C LYS A 58 -19.92 -1.50 2.14
N THR A 59 -21.01 -1.89 1.48
CA THR A 59 -22.30 -2.12 2.16
C THR A 59 -22.26 -3.38 3.02
N TYR A 60 -21.74 -4.50 2.51
CA TYR A 60 -21.62 -5.75 3.28
C TYR A 60 -20.64 -5.63 4.45
N LEU A 61 -19.51 -4.94 4.29
CA LEU A 61 -18.57 -4.69 5.39
C LEU A 61 -19.21 -3.85 6.50
N LYS A 62 -20.00 -2.82 6.15
CA LYS A 62 -20.76 -2.05 7.12
C LYS A 62 -21.79 -2.92 7.85
N VAL A 63 -22.58 -3.69 7.13
CA VAL A 63 -23.61 -4.58 7.71
C VAL A 63 -22.98 -5.62 8.64
N ALA A 64 -21.85 -6.22 8.26
CA ALA A 64 -21.15 -7.22 9.07
C ALA A 64 -20.65 -6.65 10.40
N VAL A 65 -20.13 -5.42 10.42
CA VAL A 65 -19.68 -4.75 11.66
C VAL A 65 -20.84 -4.51 12.64
N PHE A 66 -22.06 -4.26 12.14
CA PHE A 66 -23.23 -4.06 12.99
C PHE A 66 -23.92 -5.37 13.40
N ILE A 67 -24.00 -6.38 12.53
CA ILE A 67 -24.75 -7.62 12.79
C ILE A 67 -23.92 -8.67 13.55
N ALA A 68 -22.61 -8.78 13.30
CA ALA A 68 -21.76 -9.75 13.98
C ALA A 68 -21.78 -9.66 15.52
N PRO A 69 -21.67 -8.47 16.15
CA PRO A 69 -21.74 -8.38 17.61
C PRO A 69 -23.12 -8.74 18.16
N ILE A 70 -24.20 -8.47 17.43
CA ILE A 70 -25.57 -8.82 17.85
C ILE A 70 -25.76 -10.34 17.90
N LEU A 71 -25.14 -11.09 16.97
CA LEU A 71 -25.23 -12.55 16.94
C LEU A 71 -24.22 -13.24 17.88
N PHE A 72 -23.07 -12.62 18.13
CA PHE A 72 -21.98 -13.26 18.89
C PHE A 72 -21.99 -12.92 20.38
N ALA A 73 -22.43 -11.71 20.77
CA ALA A 73 -22.52 -11.30 22.18
C ALA A 73 -23.44 -12.18 23.04
N PRO A 74 -24.64 -12.61 22.60
CA PRO A 74 -25.49 -13.48 23.42
C PRO A 74 -24.87 -14.86 23.65
N LYS A 75 -24.13 -15.38 22.65
CA LYS A 75 -23.40 -16.66 22.77
C LYS A 75 -22.23 -16.57 23.74
N LEU A 76 -21.51 -15.46 23.74
CA LEU A 76 -20.45 -15.19 24.73
C LEU A 76 -21.00 -15.03 26.14
N VAL A 77 -22.16 -14.37 26.29
CA VAL A 77 -22.85 -14.25 27.58
C VAL A 77 -23.34 -15.63 28.07
N GLN A 78 -23.94 -16.45 27.20
CA GLN A 78 -24.31 -17.83 27.56
C GLN A 78 -23.10 -18.66 27.99
N PHE A 79 -22.01 -18.61 27.22
CA PHE A 79 -20.78 -19.32 27.56
C PHE A 79 -20.18 -18.86 28.90
N TYR A 80 -20.23 -17.56 29.19
CA TYR A 80 -19.77 -17.00 30.46
C TYR A 80 -20.65 -17.41 31.64
N LEU A 81 -21.97 -17.42 31.47
CA LEU A 81 -22.92 -17.88 32.49
C LEU A 81 -22.77 -19.39 32.77
N ASP A 82 -22.60 -20.21 31.73
CA ASP A 82 -22.35 -21.65 31.87
C ASP A 82 -21.06 -21.91 32.65
N HIS A 83 -20.00 -21.12 32.40
CA HIS A 83 -18.72 -21.26 33.09
C HIS A 83 -18.82 -20.96 34.61
N GLN A 84 -19.70 -20.06 35.05
CA GLN A 84 -19.88 -19.77 36.48
C GLN A 84 -20.57 -20.91 37.25
N THR A 85 -21.33 -21.78 36.59
CA THR A 85 -22.04 -22.89 37.26
C THR A 85 -21.12 -24.05 37.70
N MET A 86 -19.92 -24.15 37.13
CA MET A 86 -18.97 -25.23 37.44
C MET A 86 -18.31 -25.10 38.82
N GLU A 87 -18.19 -23.89 39.39
CA GLU A 87 -17.52 -23.71 40.70
C GLU A 87 -18.44 -24.02 41.90
N HIS A 88 -19.77 -23.95 41.75
CA HIS A 88 -20.69 -24.11 42.89
C HIS A 88 -21.04 -25.57 43.23
N ASN A 89 -20.76 -26.52 42.33
CA ASN A 89 -21.16 -27.92 42.51
C ASN A 89 -20.11 -28.79 43.25
N GLN A 90 -18.94 -28.24 43.61
CA GLN A 90 -17.94 -28.94 44.41
C GLN A 90 -18.19 -28.91 45.93
N ILE A 91 -19.18 -28.17 46.43
CA ILE A 91 -19.41 -28.01 47.88
C ILE A 91 -20.43 -29.03 48.44
N VAL A 92 -21.28 -29.66 47.60
CA VAL A 92 -22.44 -30.44 48.10
C VAL A 92 -22.17 -31.95 48.24
N THR A 93 -21.07 -32.50 47.71
CA THR A 93 -20.82 -33.96 47.74
C THR A 93 -20.00 -34.47 48.93
N HIS A 94 -19.76 -33.65 49.95
CA HIS A 94 -19.02 -34.04 51.15
C HIS A 94 -19.96 -34.44 52.30
N THR A 95 -20.67 -35.57 52.20
CA THR A 95 -21.09 -36.36 53.38
C THR A 95 -21.71 -37.71 53.00
N ARG A 96 -20.99 -38.79 53.37
CA ARG A 96 -21.39 -40.20 53.68
C ARG A 96 -20.61 -41.27 52.89
N GLN A 97 -19.62 -41.85 53.57
CA GLN A 97 -19.08 -43.23 53.38
C GLN A 97 -19.89 -44.20 54.28
N PRO A 98 -19.81 -45.56 54.18
CA PRO A 98 -18.69 -46.46 53.77
C PRO A 98 -19.14 -47.59 52.78
N ALA A 99 -18.39 -48.61 52.29
CA ALA A 99 -17.25 -49.41 52.76
C ALA A 99 -16.51 -50.15 51.58
N LYS A 100 -15.30 -50.64 51.85
CA LYS A 100 -14.36 -51.50 51.05
C LYS A 100 -14.80 -53.00 51.03
N PRO A 101 -14.09 -54.02 50.45
CA PRO A 101 -12.80 -54.08 49.69
C PRO A 101 -12.88 -54.98 48.40
N VAL A 102 -11.86 -55.26 47.56
CA VAL A 102 -10.67 -56.16 47.68
C VAL A 102 -9.88 -56.04 46.34
N ALA A 103 -8.60 -55.61 46.36
CA ALA A 103 -7.32 -56.33 46.08
C ALA A 103 -7.22 -57.03 44.68
N HIS A 104 -6.15 -56.90 43.87
CA HIS A 104 -4.72 -57.12 44.10
C HIS A 104 -3.87 -56.37 43.02
N GLN A 105 -2.77 -55.69 43.38
CA GLN A 105 -1.34 -56.06 43.16
C GLN A 105 -0.97 -56.37 41.69
N ALA A 106 0.16 -55.97 41.10
CA ALA A 106 1.43 -55.34 41.49
C ALA A 106 2.09 -54.87 40.16
N LEU A 107 2.73 -53.69 40.09
CA LEU A 107 4.20 -53.50 40.11
C LEU A 107 4.94 -54.37 39.05
N LYS A 108 5.85 -53.89 38.19
CA LYS A 108 6.65 -52.64 38.15
C LYS A 108 7.61 -52.73 36.93
N ILE A 109 8.33 -51.62 36.68
CA ILE A 109 9.65 -51.47 35.99
C ILE A 109 9.67 -51.69 34.44
N THR A 110 10.38 -50.93 33.58
CA THR A 110 11.51 -50.00 33.71
C THR A 110 11.69 -49.17 32.41
N THR A 111 12.36 -48.01 32.56
CA THR A 111 13.32 -47.36 31.64
C THR A 111 12.87 -46.75 30.30
N GLU A 112 12.92 -45.42 30.30
CA GLU A 112 13.49 -44.60 29.22
C GLU A 112 14.84 -45.15 28.74
N GLN A 113 15.07 -45.19 27.43
CA GLN A 113 16.16 -44.47 26.76
C GLN A 113 16.11 -44.67 25.23
N THR A 114 16.07 -43.53 24.54
CA THR A 114 16.90 -43.15 23.37
C THR A 114 17.04 -44.13 22.20
N SER A 115 16.53 -43.74 21.02
CA SER A 115 17.28 -43.80 19.75
C SER A 115 16.42 -43.34 18.56
N SER A 116 16.93 -42.32 17.88
CA SER A 116 16.94 -42.02 16.44
C SER A 116 15.75 -42.40 15.54
N HIS A 117 15.34 -41.46 14.68
CA HIS A 117 15.24 -41.58 13.21
C HIS A 117 14.91 -40.17 12.67
N GLN A 118 15.93 -39.39 12.33
CA GLN A 118 16.37 -39.11 10.96
C GLN A 118 15.36 -38.32 10.12
N ALA A 119 15.59 -37.00 10.11
CA ALA A 119 15.17 -36.11 9.04
C ALA A 119 16.02 -36.36 7.80
N GLY A 120 15.37 -36.66 6.68
CA GLY A 120 15.98 -36.72 5.35
C GLY A 120 15.38 -35.65 4.46
N THR A 121 16.12 -34.58 4.24
CA THR A 121 15.95 -33.64 3.12
C THR A 121 16.48 -34.29 1.84
N PRO A 122 15.78 -34.17 0.70
CA PRO A 122 16.42 -34.31 -0.60
C PRO A 122 16.95 -32.94 -1.04
N ASN A 123 18.28 -32.85 -1.11
CA ASN A 123 18.99 -31.79 -1.84
C ASN A 123 18.59 -31.79 -3.31
N ALA A 124 18.27 -30.61 -3.85
CA ALA A 124 18.33 -30.31 -5.27
C ALA A 124 19.30 -29.12 -5.48
N PRO A 125 20.21 -29.17 -6.47
CA PRO A 125 21.30 -28.21 -6.56
C PRO A 125 20.81 -26.87 -7.09
N GLU A 126 21.07 -25.81 -6.32
CA GLU A 126 21.11 -24.43 -6.79
C GLU A 126 22.34 -24.16 -7.67
N SER A 127 22.23 -23.06 -8.42
CA SER A 127 23.31 -22.28 -9.05
C SER A 127 23.63 -22.59 -10.52
N SER A 128 23.03 -21.77 -11.40
CA SER A 128 23.65 -21.21 -12.63
C SER A 128 22.62 -20.48 -13.50
N ALA A 129 21.33 -20.75 -13.33
CA ALA A 129 20.29 -20.17 -14.20
C ALA A 129 19.86 -18.74 -13.81
N SER A 130 19.79 -18.38 -12.51
CA SER A 130 19.25 -17.07 -12.09
C SER A 130 20.07 -15.88 -12.58
N ASN A 131 21.41 -15.98 -12.60
CA ASN A 131 22.28 -14.91 -13.11
C ASN A 131 22.13 -14.70 -14.62
N SER A 132 21.66 -15.73 -15.34
CA SER A 132 21.54 -15.72 -16.79
C SER A 132 20.26 -15.00 -17.25
N VAL A 133 19.15 -15.20 -16.54
CA VAL A 133 17.86 -14.56 -16.90
C VAL A 133 17.86 -13.07 -16.57
N GLU A 134 18.46 -12.67 -15.45
CA GLU A 134 18.57 -11.26 -15.05
C GLU A 134 19.52 -10.48 -15.98
N ALA A 135 20.61 -11.11 -16.42
CA ALA A 135 21.53 -10.56 -17.43
C ALA A 135 20.90 -10.50 -18.85
N LEU A 136 20.11 -11.50 -19.25
CA LEU A 136 19.38 -11.52 -20.53
C LEU A 136 18.22 -10.52 -20.58
N LEU A 137 17.58 -10.23 -19.44
CA LEU A 137 16.58 -9.18 -19.32
C LEU A 137 17.21 -7.80 -19.38
N ALA A 138 18.39 -7.60 -18.78
CA ALA A 138 19.13 -6.35 -18.87
C ALA A 138 19.63 -6.04 -20.28
N SER A 139 19.96 -7.05 -21.10
CA SER A 139 20.48 -6.85 -22.46
C SER A 139 19.42 -6.47 -23.50
N ASN A 140 18.14 -6.76 -23.24
CA ASN A 140 17.04 -6.58 -24.19
C ASN A 140 16.09 -5.43 -23.84
N VAL A 141 16.34 -4.71 -22.76
CA VAL A 141 15.57 -3.50 -22.42
C VAL A 141 16.23 -2.30 -23.12
N PRO A 142 15.50 -1.56 -23.97
CA PRO A 142 16.02 -0.34 -24.59
C PRO A 142 16.61 0.60 -23.53
N GLN A 143 17.80 1.16 -23.75
CA GLN A 143 18.52 1.92 -22.71
C GLN A 143 17.74 3.15 -22.20
N ASP A 144 16.95 3.75 -23.09
CA ASP A 144 15.97 4.80 -22.82
C ASP A 144 14.90 4.35 -21.81
N TRP A 145 14.46 3.10 -21.86
CA TRP A 145 13.53 2.52 -20.89
C TRP A 145 14.13 2.39 -19.50
N MET A 146 15.33 1.80 -19.38
CA MET A 146 16.00 1.65 -18.08
C MET A 146 16.23 3.03 -17.45
N SER A 147 16.56 4.03 -18.28
CA SER A 147 16.65 5.43 -17.85
C SER A 147 15.32 5.99 -17.34
N TRP A 148 14.19 5.61 -17.95
CA TRP A 148 12.87 6.11 -17.59
C TRP A 148 12.44 5.61 -16.20
N GLY A 149 12.55 4.29 -15.97
CA GLY A 149 12.21 3.69 -14.68
C GLY A 149 13.09 4.24 -13.55
N SER A 150 14.40 4.38 -13.80
CA SER A 150 15.34 4.97 -12.85
C SER A 150 14.98 6.43 -12.51
N ARG A 151 14.68 7.25 -13.52
CA ARG A 151 14.23 8.63 -13.36
C ARG A 151 12.94 8.75 -12.55
N LEU A 152 11.95 7.89 -12.78
CA LEU A 152 10.72 7.89 -11.97
C LEU A 152 10.99 7.56 -10.49
N LYS A 153 11.90 6.62 -10.23
CA LYS A 153 12.28 6.23 -8.86
C LYS A 153 13.01 7.36 -8.14
N GLU A 154 13.98 7.97 -8.82
CA GLU A 154 14.77 9.06 -8.26
C GLU A 154 13.94 10.34 -8.05
N GLY A 155 13.10 10.72 -9.03
CA GLY A 155 12.17 11.85 -8.89
C GLY A 155 11.23 11.67 -7.69
N ARG A 156 10.72 10.45 -7.46
CA ARG A 156 9.91 10.11 -6.27
C ARG A 156 10.68 10.28 -4.97
N ARG A 157 11.91 9.77 -4.91
CA ARG A 157 12.78 9.88 -3.73
C ARG A 157 13.06 11.34 -3.38
N LEU A 158 13.42 12.16 -4.37
CA LEU A 158 13.65 13.59 -4.22
C LEU A 158 12.38 14.33 -3.79
N SER A 159 11.22 13.96 -4.35
CA SER A 159 9.91 14.51 -3.95
C SER A 159 9.63 14.27 -2.47
N THR A 160 9.83 13.03 -1.98
CA THR A 160 9.67 12.70 -0.57
C THR A 160 10.62 13.51 0.33
N LEU A 161 11.90 13.59 -0.05
CA LEU A 161 12.89 14.36 0.69
C LEU A 161 12.50 15.85 0.78
N GLY A 162 12.09 16.45 -0.34
CA GLY A 162 11.60 17.82 -0.37
C GLY A 162 10.38 18.03 0.51
N SER A 163 9.44 17.08 0.50
CA SER A 163 8.26 17.08 1.38
C SER A 163 8.65 17.09 2.87
N ASP A 164 9.64 16.29 3.25
CA ASP A 164 10.08 16.20 4.64
C ASP A 164 10.78 17.48 5.11
N LEU A 165 11.57 18.11 4.25
CA LEU A 165 12.13 19.45 4.52
C LEU A 165 11.04 20.50 4.68
N MET A 166 10.00 20.47 3.84
CA MET A 166 8.86 21.39 3.96
C MET A 166 8.09 21.20 5.28
N LYS A 167 7.90 19.96 5.74
CA LYS A 167 7.25 19.68 7.03
C LYS A 167 8.03 20.26 8.22
N GLN A 168 9.35 20.36 8.08
CA GLN A 168 10.24 21.01 9.06
C GLN A 168 10.28 22.54 8.91
N GLY A 169 9.53 23.12 7.95
CA GLY A 169 9.56 24.56 7.66
C GLY A 169 10.79 25.03 6.88
N ARG A 170 11.65 24.10 6.43
CA ARG A 170 12.90 24.38 5.73
C ARG A 170 12.66 24.58 4.23
N TYR A 171 11.90 25.60 3.88
CA TYR A 171 11.46 25.83 2.49
C TYR A 171 12.63 26.15 1.55
N GLN A 172 13.58 26.98 1.99
CA GLN A 172 14.77 27.35 1.22
C GLN A 172 15.59 26.13 0.78
N GLU A 173 15.73 25.15 1.68
CA GLU A 173 16.45 23.90 1.39
C GLU A 173 15.62 22.90 0.58
N ALA A 174 14.29 22.92 0.74
CA ALA A 174 13.38 22.07 -0.03
C ALA A 174 13.35 22.46 -1.52
N ILE A 175 13.45 23.75 -1.85
CA ILE A 175 13.36 24.26 -3.23
C ILE A 175 14.34 23.57 -4.20
N PRO A 176 15.66 23.54 -3.98
CA PRO A 176 16.59 22.91 -4.92
C PRO A 176 16.36 21.39 -5.05
N ILE A 177 15.92 20.73 -3.97
CA ILE A 177 15.59 19.30 -3.99
C ILE A 177 14.33 19.02 -4.81
N LEU A 178 13.28 19.82 -4.61
CA LEU A 178 12.02 19.69 -5.34
C LEU A 178 12.17 20.09 -6.81
N GLN A 179 13.02 21.06 -7.12
CA GLN A 179 13.40 21.39 -8.50
C GLN A 179 14.10 20.20 -9.16
N SER A 180 15.10 19.61 -8.48
CA SER A 180 15.77 18.41 -8.95
C SER A 180 14.79 17.25 -9.15
N ALA A 181 13.79 17.09 -8.29
CA ALA A 181 12.73 16.09 -8.46
C ALA A 181 11.98 16.30 -9.78
N VAL A 182 11.47 17.52 -10.00
CA VAL A 182 10.73 17.91 -11.21
C VAL A 182 11.55 17.67 -12.48
N ASP A 183 12.84 18.02 -12.47
CA ASP A 183 13.73 17.88 -13.63
C ASP A 183 14.15 16.43 -13.89
N THR A 184 14.17 15.61 -12.83
CA THR A 184 14.47 14.18 -12.93
C THR A 184 13.31 13.41 -13.56
N PHE A 185 12.07 13.79 -13.26
CA PHE A 185 10.90 13.12 -13.83
C PHE A 185 10.93 13.19 -15.36
N PRO A 186 10.63 12.08 -16.05
CA PRO A 186 10.56 12.11 -17.51
C PRO A 186 9.50 13.07 -18.02
N PRO A 187 9.71 13.70 -19.19
CA PRO A 187 8.76 14.63 -19.77
C PRO A 187 7.40 13.95 -20.01
N ASP A 188 6.32 14.72 -19.88
CA ASP A 188 4.93 14.27 -20.09
C ASP A 188 4.45 13.12 -19.19
N THR A 189 5.23 12.72 -18.18
CA THR A 189 4.81 11.67 -17.24
C THR A 189 3.49 12.02 -16.55
N SER A 190 2.69 10.98 -16.31
CA SER A 190 1.47 11.03 -15.50
C SER A 190 1.68 10.54 -14.07
N ASP A 191 2.94 10.32 -13.66
CA ASP A 191 3.29 9.88 -12.30
C ASP A 191 2.71 10.85 -11.26
N LEU A 192 2.08 10.29 -10.22
CA LEU A 192 1.45 11.08 -9.17
C LEU A 192 2.47 11.98 -8.46
N SER A 193 3.66 11.46 -8.18
CA SER A 193 4.69 12.21 -7.47
C SER A 193 5.29 13.32 -8.31
N TYR A 194 5.20 13.27 -9.65
CA TYR A 194 5.55 14.42 -10.49
C TYR A 194 4.57 15.59 -10.27
N GLY A 195 3.26 15.30 -10.28
CA GLY A 195 2.24 16.29 -9.94
C GLY A 195 2.39 16.84 -8.53
N GLU A 196 2.71 15.98 -7.55
CA GLU A 196 3.00 16.42 -6.18
C GLU A 196 4.25 17.28 -6.10
N SER A 197 5.32 16.93 -6.82
CA SER A 197 6.57 17.69 -6.81
C SER A 197 6.37 19.11 -7.34
N LEU A 198 5.61 19.27 -8.42
CA LEU A 198 5.23 20.59 -8.94
C LEU A 198 4.43 21.40 -7.90
N TYR A 199 3.42 20.78 -7.28
CA TYR A 199 2.64 21.43 -6.24
C TYR A 199 3.49 21.83 -5.02
N GLN A 200 4.34 20.92 -4.55
CA GLN A 200 5.22 21.12 -3.40
C GLN A 200 6.26 22.20 -3.69
N LEU A 201 6.88 22.19 -4.87
CA LEU A 201 7.84 23.22 -5.30
C LEU A 201 7.18 24.59 -5.32
N GLY A 202 5.99 24.71 -5.92
CA GLY A 202 5.23 25.95 -5.91
C GLY A 202 4.86 26.43 -4.51
N ASN A 203 4.46 25.52 -3.62
CA ASN A 203 4.16 25.84 -2.23
C ASN A 203 5.40 26.29 -1.46
N ALA A 204 6.53 25.59 -1.64
CA ALA A 204 7.82 25.93 -1.03
C ALA A 204 8.30 27.32 -1.49
N LEU A 205 8.28 27.60 -2.80
CA LEU A 205 8.62 28.91 -3.37
C LEU A 205 7.76 30.02 -2.75
N ARG A 206 6.43 29.85 -2.70
CA ARG A 206 5.54 30.85 -2.11
C ARG A 206 5.86 31.08 -0.63
N ARG A 207 6.09 30.00 0.13
CA ARG A 207 6.41 30.07 1.57
C ARG A 207 7.82 30.60 1.84
N ASN A 208 8.73 30.52 0.87
CA ASN A 208 10.05 31.12 0.91
C ASN A 208 10.05 32.61 0.50
N GLY A 209 8.88 33.21 0.25
CA GLY A 209 8.78 34.62 -0.16
C GLY A 209 8.98 34.84 -1.66
N GLU A 210 8.90 33.79 -2.47
CA GLU A 210 9.13 33.86 -3.93
C GLU A 210 7.84 33.52 -4.72
N PRO A 211 6.73 34.23 -4.50
CA PRO A 211 5.44 33.89 -5.09
C PRO A 211 5.41 34.04 -6.62
N GLU A 212 6.24 34.91 -7.20
CA GLU A 212 6.33 35.10 -8.66
C GLU A 212 6.88 33.85 -9.36
N ARG A 213 7.89 33.20 -8.75
CA ARG A 213 8.43 31.92 -9.22
C ARG A 213 7.47 30.76 -8.99
N ALA A 214 6.64 30.82 -7.96
CA ALA A 214 5.67 29.78 -7.63
C ALA A 214 4.55 29.63 -8.69
N ILE A 215 4.04 30.75 -9.21
CA ILE A 215 2.89 30.79 -10.13
C ILE A 215 3.05 29.90 -11.37
N PRO A 216 4.14 29.99 -12.18
CA PRO A 216 4.28 29.14 -13.36
C PRO A 216 4.36 27.65 -13.01
N VAL A 217 5.04 27.30 -11.90
CA VAL A 217 5.14 25.90 -11.44
C VAL A 217 3.76 25.35 -11.03
N LEU A 218 2.98 26.14 -10.29
CA LEU A 218 1.62 25.78 -9.88
C LEU A 218 0.68 25.67 -11.10
N LYS A 219 0.84 26.52 -12.12
CA LYS A 219 0.08 26.38 -13.38
C LYS A 219 0.39 25.05 -14.07
N SER A 220 1.64 24.61 -14.12
CA SER A 220 1.99 23.29 -14.66
C SER A 220 1.33 22.15 -13.87
N ALA A 221 1.20 22.28 -12.55
CA ALA A 221 0.50 21.30 -11.71
C ALA A 221 -1.02 21.22 -12.00
N MET A 222 -1.62 22.21 -12.66
CA MET A 222 -3.07 22.22 -12.95
C MET A 222 -3.51 21.13 -13.93
N ARG A 223 -2.59 20.56 -14.71
CA ARG A 223 -2.90 19.43 -15.61
C ARG A 223 -3.33 18.15 -14.85
N PHE A 224 -3.04 18.06 -13.56
CA PHE A 224 -3.35 16.90 -12.73
C PHE A 224 -4.67 17.07 -11.98
N ALA A 225 -5.75 16.52 -12.55
CA ALA A 225 -7.12 16.64 -12.03
C ALA A 225 -7.26 16.39 -10.51
N TRP A 226 -6.52 15.43 -9.98
CA TRP A 226 -6.62 14.99 -8.59
C TRP A 226 -6.02 15.97 -7.55
N ILE A 227 -5.11 16.88 -7.95
CA ILE A 227 -4.58 17.95 -7.08
C ILE A 227 -5.14 19.33 -7.35
N GLN A 228 -6.01 19.49 -8.36
CA GLN A 228 -6.45 20.82 -8.81
C GLN A 228 -6.98 21.70 -7.68
N ASN A 229 -7.79 21.15 -6.77
CA ASN A 229 -8.33 21.92 -5.65
C ASN A 229 -7.22 22.52 -4.75
N LYS A 230 -6.16 21.74 -4.46
CA LYS A 230 -5.01 22.21 -3.67
C LYS A 230 -4.20 23.25 -4.45
N VAL A 231 -3.93 22.97 -5.72
CA VAL A 231 -3.17 23.85 -6.61
C VAL A 231 -3.87 25.19 -6.81
N THR A 232 -5.17 25.20 -7.09
CA THR A 232 -5.98 26.43 -7.27
C THR A 232 -5.93 27.31 -6.03
N ARG A 233 -6.03 26.70 -4.83
CA ARG A 233 -5.92 27.44 -3.57
C ARG A 233 -4.54 28.08 -3.44
N GLU A 234 -3.47 27.32 -3.64
CA GLU A 234 -2.11 27.85 -3.52
C GLU A 234 -1.77 28.89 -4.60
N LEU A 235 -2.29 28.72 -5.82
CA LEU A 235 -2.11 29.67 -6.91
C LEU A 235 -2.77 31.02 -6.56
N ARG A 236 -3.97 31.00 -5.96
CA ARG A 236 -4.62 32.22 -5.46
C ARG A 236 -3.77 32.91 -4.39
N MET A 237 -3.22 32.15 -3.45
CA MET A 237 -2.34 32.69 -2.40
C MET A 237 -1.07 33.30 -2.99
N ALA A 238 -0.47 32.66 -3.99
CA ALA A 238 0.71 33.18 -4.68
C ALA A 238 0.40 34.48 -5.40
N SER A 239 -0.67 34.52 -6.21
CA SER A 239 -1.09 35.73 -6.92
C SER A 239 -1.40 36.89 -5.98
N TYR A 240 -2.04 36.61 -4.84
CA TYR A 240 -2.32 37.62 -3.82
C TYR A 240 -1.04 38.19 -3.21
N ALA A 241 -0.05 37.33 -2.89
CA ALA A 241 1.25 37.78 -2.37
C ALA A 241 2.00 38.66 -3.39
N VAL A 242 1.98 38.31 -4.68
CA VAL A 242 2.54 39.17 -5.73
C VAL A 242 1.87 40.53 -5.78
N ALA A 243 0.54 40.58 -5.70
CA ALA A 243 -0.20 41.84 -5.73
C ALA A 243 0.14 42.73 -4.53
N GLN A 244 0.30 42.16 -3.33
CA GLN A 244 0.71 42.92 -2.14
C GLN A 244 2.11 43.53 -2.28
N VAL A 245 3.09 42.74 -2.74
CA VAL A 245 4.46 43.24 -2.94
C VAL A 245 4.50 44.38 -3.95
N ARG A 246 3.74 44.25 -5.06
CA ARG A 246 3.64 45.30 -6.08
C ARG A 246 2.96 46.56 -5.58
N ALA A 247 1.94 46.44 -4.73
CA ALA A 247 1.30 47.59 -4.11
C ALA A 247 2.29 48.35 -3.21
N ALA A 248 3.03 47.61 -2.37
CA ALA A 248 4.02 48.19 -1.47
C ALA A 248 5.23 48.80 -2.18
N SER A 249 5.58 48.35 -3.38
CA SER A 249 6.69 48.93 -4.16
C SER A 249 6.33 50.19 -4.95
N ASN A 250 5.05 50.53 -5.03
CA ASN A 250 4.55 51.70 -5.77
C ASN A 250 4.16 52.87 -4.84
N GLU A 251 4.37 52.72 -3.53
CA GLU A 251 4.24 53.74 -2.49
C GLU A 251 5.62 54.31 -2.13
#